data_AF-A0A3C0QX01-F1
#
_entry.id   AF-A0A3C0QX01-F1
#
_cell.length_a   1.000
_cell.length_b   1.000
_cell.length_c   1.000
_cell.angle_alpha   90.00
_cell.angle_beta   90.00
_cell.angle_gamma   90.00
#
_symmetry.space_group_name_H-M   'P 1'
#
loop_
_entity.id
_entity.type
_entity.pdbx_description
1 polymer ?
#
loop_
_entity_poly.entity_id
_entity_poly.type
_entity_poly.pdbx_seq_one_letter_code
_entity_poly.pdbx_strand_id
1 'polypeptide(L)'
;MKTPKKEYTYRELVSPESISDKAHPEANKAIVDEQDVDDEIALQEIALKALNAKKPVIVSSARIMMWSFDEGTWEKARVIRKLADAIGAEILPIFDTRPEFPTVKSAVEINPFHGDLVIEHNKYDVAIFCGIDCPYADVALKIIRAGSGIYTIALCGNMGHIDASITLRDATIDKLNKLIAIIGEIKAKGTH
;
A
#
# COMPACT_ATOMS: atom_id res chain seq x y z
N MET A 1 -13.28 -41.08 24.55
CA MET A 1 -14.05 -40.62 23.38
C MET A 1 -13.20 -39.58 22.65
N LYS A 2 -12.69 -39.90 21.45
CA LYS A 2 -11.94 -38.91 20.64
C LYS A 2 -12.96 -38.03 19.92
N THR A 3 -12.91 -36.72 20.14
CA THR A 3 -13.74 -35.75 19.44
C THR A 3 -13.42 -35.82 17.94
N PRO A 4 -14.42 -35.93 17.05
CA PRO A 4 -14.13 -35.97 15.61
C PRO A 4 -13.52 -34.64 15.19
N LYS A 5 -12.33 -34.68 14.56
CA LYS A 5 -11.77 -33.51 13.86
C LYS A 5 -12.74 -33.17 12.73
N LYS A 6 -13.48 -32.07 12.86
CA LYS A 6 -14.21 -31.49 11.74
C LYS A 6 -13.18 -31.08 10.69
N GLU A 7 -13.18 -31.77 9.56
CA GLU A 7 -12.51 -31.30 8.35
C GLU A 7 -13.26 -30.06 7.87
N TYR A 8 -12.59 -28.92 7.94
CA TYR A 8 -13.09 -27.69 7.36
C TYR A 8 -12.46 -27.55 5.98
N THR A 9 -13.26 -27.69 4.94
CA THR A 9 -12.88 -27.34 3.57
C THR A 9 -12.98 -25.82 3.40
N TYR A 10 -11.97 -25.09 3.86
CA TYR A 10 -11.83 -23.70 3.47
C TYR A 10 -11.35 -23.70 2.02
N ARG A 11 -12.14 -23.12 1.11
CA ARG A 11 -11.59 -22.70 -0.19
C ARG A 11 -10.58 -21.61 0.12
N GLU A 12 -9.34 -21.74 -0.35
CA GLU A 12 -8.42 -20.62 -0.39
C GLU A 12 -9.15 -19.46 -1.07
N LEU A 13 -9.27 -18.34 -0.36
CA LEU A 13 -9.82 -17.12 -0.93
C LEU A 13 -8.76 -16.64 -1.93
N VAL A 14 -8.96 -17.03 -3.19
CA VAL A 14 -8.22 -16.45 -4.30
C VAL A 14 -8.49 -14.95 -4.25
N SER A 15 -7.45 -14.12 -4.36
CA SER A 15 -7.61 -12.67 -4.44
C SER A 15 -8.72 -12.36 -5.45
N PRO A 16 -9.64 -11.43 -5.14
CA PRO A 16 -10.69 -11.07 -6.10
C PRO A 16 -10.03 -10.69 -7.43
N GLU A 17 -10.68 -11.02 -8.55
CA GLU A 17 -10.23 -10.64 -9.88
C GLU A 17 -10.05 -9.12 -9.96
N SER A 18 -8.96 -8.66 -10.57
CA SER A 18 -8.68 -7.23 -10.75
C SER A 18 -9.82 -6.53 -11.49
N ILE A 19 -10.08 -5.25 -11.18
CA ILE A 19 -11.02 -4.46 -11.99
C ILE A 19 -10.36 -4.12 -13.32
N SER A 20 -9.04 -3.92 -13.29
CA SER A 20 -8.21 -3.73 -14.46
C SER A 20 -7.84 -5.06 -15.11
N ASP A 21 -8.02 -5.17 -16.43
CA ASP A 21 -7.54 -6.31 -17.23
C ASP A 21 -6.04 -6.19 -17.59
N LYS A 22 -5.32 -5.20 -17.05
CA LYS A 22 -3.89 -5.00 -17.33
C LYS A 22 -3.02 -6.06 -16.65
N ALA A 23 -1.91 -6.37 -17.31
CA ALA A 23 -0.82 -7.11 -16.68
C ALA A 23 -0.13 -6.27 -15.59
N HIS A 24 0.43 -6.94 -14.60
CA HIS A 24 1.33 -6.31 -13.63
C HIS A 24 2.57 -5.72 -14.33
N PRO A 25 3.14 -4.62 -13.79
CA PRO A 25 4.35 -4.03 -14.35
C PRO A 25 5.51 -5.03 -14.44
N GLU A 26 6.29 -4.94 -15.51
CA GLU A 26 7.54 -5.67 -15.67
C GLU A 26 8.62 -5.19 -14.69
N ALA A 27 9.73 -5.91 -14.59
CA ALA A 27 10.86 -5.49 -13.75
C ALA A 27 11.44 -4.13 -14.24
N ASN A 28 11.72 -3.22 -13.30
CA ASN A 28 12.15 -1.83 -13.55
C ASN A 28 11.12 -0.94 -14.28
N LYS A 29 9.89 -1.41 -14.38
CA LYS A 29 8.75 -0.65 -14.89
C LYS A 29 7.75 -0.40 -13.76
N ALA A 30 6.97 0.64 -13.97
CA ALA A 30 5.85 1.02 -13.14
C ALA A 30 4.67 1.40 -14.03
N ILE A 31 3.47 1.43 -13.46
CA ILE A 31 2.29 1.95 -14.16
C ILE A 31 1.93 3.29 -13.53
N VAL A 32 1.78 4.33 -14.35
CA VAL A 32 1.30 5.66 -13.95
C VAL A 32 0.12 6.01 -14.84
N ASP A 33 -1.06 6.21 -14.24
CA ASP A 33 -2.31 6.58 -14.93
C ASP A 33 -2.53 5.71 -16.19
N GLU A 34 -2.42 4.39 -16.00
CA GLU A 34 -2.61 3.36 -17.03
C GLU A 34 -1.51 3.32 -18.11
N GLN A 35 -0.39 4.01 -17.94
CA GLN A 35 0.77 3.96 -18.86
C GLN A 35 1.97 3.28 -18.21
N ASP A 36 2.62 2.39 -18.96
CA ASP A 36 3.84 1.72 -18.53
C ASP A 36 5.04 2.66 -18.71
N VAL A 37 5.70 2.99 -17.60
CA VAL A 37 6.82 3.93 -17.54
C VAL A 37 8.02 3.29 -16.84
N ASP A 38 9.20 3.88 -17.01
CA ASP A 38 10.37 3.49 -16.23
C ASP A 38 10.23 3.90 -14.76
N ASP A 39 10.84 3.12 -13.86
CA ASP A 39 10.84 3.41 -12.42
C ASP A 39 11.26 4.84 -12.07
N GLU A 40 12.25 5.39 -12.78
CA GLU A 40 12.74 6.76 -12.56
C GLU A 40 11.65 7.80 -12.81
N ILE A 41 10.86 7.61 -13.88
CA ILE A 41 9.75 8.49 -14.24
C ILE A 41 8.66 8.35 -13.19
N ALA A 42 8.31 7.12 -12.81
CA ALA A 42 7.31 6.88 -11.77
C ALA A 42 7.71 7.49 -10.43
N LEU A 43 8.97 7.41 -10.02
CA LEU A 43 9.44 8.02 -8.77
C LEU A 43 9.28 9.54 -8.77
N GLN A 44 9.54 10.21 -9.91
CA GLN A 44 9.31 11.65 -10.06
C GLN A 44 7.81 11.98 -9.98
N GLU A 45 6.97 11.24 -10.70
CA GLU A 45 5.52 11.44 -10.68
C GLU A 45 4.91 11.20 -9.29
N ILE A 46 5.36 10.14 -8.59
CA ILE A 46 4.96 9.87 -7.21
C ILE A 46 5.33 11.05 -6.30
N ALA A 47 6.55 11.57 -6.42
CA ALA A 47 7.01 12.70 -5.62
C ALA A 47 6.15 13.95 -5.88
N LEU A 48 5.88 14.27 -7.15
CA LEU A 48 5.04 15.42 -7.53
C LEU A 48 3.60 15.27 -7.03
N LYS A 49 2.97 14.11 -7.23
CA LYS A 49 1.59 13.85 -6.77
C LYS A 49 1.49 13.91 -5.25
N ALA A 50 2.46 13.34 -4.54
CA ALA A 50 2.49 13.36 -3.08
C ALA A 50 2.70 14.78 -2.52
N LEU A 51 3.57 15.59 -3.13
CA LEU A 51 3.83 16.96 -2.67
C LEU A 51 2.71 17.94 -2.98
N ASN A 52 2.03 17.75 -4.11
CA ASN A 52 0.89 18.58 -4.52
C ASN A 52 -0.42 18.18 -3.83
N ALA A 53 -0.41 17.11 -3.04
CA ALA A 53 -1.56 16.67 -2.25
C ALA A 53 -1.90 17.70 -1.16
N LYS A 54 -3.18 18.01 -1.00
CA LYS A 54 -3.69 18.87 0.08
C LYS A 54 -3.68 18.14 1.41
N LYS A 55 -3.98 16.84 1.40
CA LYS A 55 -4.01 15.99 2.60
C LYS A 55 -3.58 14.56 2.21
N PRO A 56 -2.26 14.31 2.10
CA PRO A 56 -1.75 12.98 1.81
C PRO A 56 -1.77 12.06 3.05
N VAL A 57 -2.00 10.77 2.82
CA VAL A 57 -1.87 9.71 3.83
C VAL A 57 -1.00 8.57 3.32
N ILE A 58 -0.14 8.04 4.18
CA ILE A 58 0.54 6.77 3.96
C ILE A 58 -0.20 5.69 4.74
N VAL A 59 -0.84 4.79 4.02
CA VAL A 59 -1.46 3.58 4.58
C VAL A 59 -0.37 2.51 4.66
N SER A 60 -0.16 1.95 5.84
CA SER A 60 0.86 0.92 6.05
C SER A 60 0.38 -0.17 7.00
N SER A 61 0.97 -1.36 6.93
CA SER A 61 0.64 -2.44 7.86
C SER A 61 0.94 -2.05 9.31
N ALA A 62 -0.01 -2.31 10.21
CA ALA A 62 0.18 -2.22 11.64
C ALA A 62 1.25 -3.22 12.12
N ARG A 63 1.46 -4.34 11.42
CA ARG A 63 2.59 -5.23 11.68
C ARG A 63 3.90 -4.48 11.53
N ILE A 64 4.05 -3.66 10.48
CA ILE A 64 5.27 -2.86 10.29
C ILE A 64 5.37 -1.72 11.29
N MET A 65 4.27 -1.00 11.51
CA MET A 65 4.29 0.25 12.28
C MET A 65 4.23 0.04 13.81
N MET A 66 3.62 -1.05 14.29
CA MET A 66 3.32 -1.26 15.70
C MET A 66 3.95 -2.52 16.29
N TRP A 67 4.17 -3.57 15.49
CA TRP A 67 4.59 -4.88 15.98
C TRP A 67 6.00 -5.22 15.50
N SER A 68 7.00 -4.85 16.29
CA SER A 68 8.42 -5.06 15.97
C SER A 68 8.89 -6.52 16.17
N PHE A 69 8.07 -7.51 15.85
CA PHE A 69 8.38 -8.92 16.14
C PHE A 69 9.27 -9.56 15.06
N ASP A 70 9.26 -9.02 13.84
CA ASP A 70 10.03 -9.57 12.72
C ASP A 70 11.30 -8.77 12.44
N GLU A 71 12.35 -9.50 12.08
CA GLU A 71 13.65 -8.94 11.68
C GLU A 71 13.51 -7.99 10.47
N GLY A 72 14.20 -6.84 10.49
CA GLY A 72 14.13 -5.83 9.43
C GLY A 72 12.87 -4.94 9.42
N THR A 73 11.87 -5.22 10.26
CA THR A 73 10.64 -4.39 10.34
C THR A 73 10.91 -2.96 10.77
N TRP A 74 11.88 -2.77 11.67
CA TRP A 74 12.28 -1.46 12.16
C TRP A 74 12.92 -0.59 11.08
N GLU A 75 13.60 -1.17 10.10
CA GLU A 75 14.20 -0.43 8.98
C GLU A 75 13.10 0.11 8.08
N LYS A 76 12.16 -0.75 7.71
CA LYS A 76 10.98 -0.38 6.92
C LYS A 76 10.17 0.70 7.62
N ALA A 77 9.85 0.53 8.90
CA ALA A 77 9.11 1.53 9.67
C ALA A 77 9.82 2.88 9.74
N ARG A 78 11.15 2.89 9.91
CA ARG A 78 11.96 4.13 9.89
C ARG A 78 11.93 4.81 8.53
N VAL A 79 12.04 4.06 7.44
CA VAL A 79 12.02 4.61 6.09
C VAL A 79 10.63 5.14 5.74
N ILE A 80 9.56 4.42 6.10
CA ILE A 80 8.18 4.88 5.94
C ILE A 80 7.93 6.17 6.74
N ARG A 81 8.44 6.26 7.98
CA ARG A 81 8.38 7.49 8.77
C ARG A 81 9.11 8.65 8.08
N LYS A 82 10.34 8.43 7.60
CA LYS A 82 11.08 9.45 6.85
C LYS A 82 10.34 9.90 5.58
N LEU A 83 9.70 8.97 4.87
CA LEU A 83 8.89 9.29 3.70
C LEU A 83 7.66 10.13 4.09
N ALA A 84 6.97 9.78 5.16
CA ALA A 84 5.85 10.55 5.69
C ALA A 84 6.28 11.98 6.05
N ASP A 85 7.40 12.13 6.76
CA ASP A 85 7.95 13.44 7.15
C ASP A 85 8.38 14.25 5.91
N ALA A 86 8.99 13.59 4.92
CA ALA A 86 9.41 14.22 3.67
C ALA A 86 8.22 14.74 2.85
N ILE A 87 7.08 14.06 2.86
CA ILE A 87 5.86 14.48 2.17
C ILE A 87 5.07 15.49 3.02
N GLY A 88 5.08 15.35 4.35
CA GLY A 88 4.10 15.98 5.23
C GLY A 88 2.81 15.16 5.36
N ALA A 89 2.90 13.84 5.19
CA ALA A 89 1.76 12.92 5.23
C ALA A 89 1.52 12.34 6.63
N GLU A 90 0.26 12.06 6.94
CA GLU A 90 -0.09 11.22 8.09
C GLU A 90 0.22 9.75 7.80
N ILE A 91 0.55 8.96 8.82
CA ILE A 91 0.66 7.50 8.67
C ILE A 91 -0.56 6.86 9.31
N LEU A 92 -1.31 6.12 8.52
CA LEU A 92 -2.46 5.34 8.94
C LEU A 92 -2.09 3.85 8.98
N PRO A 93 -1.81 3.29 10.18
CA PRO A 93 -1.59 1.86 10.31
C PRO A 93 -2.90 1.10 10.14
N ILE A 94 -2.89 0.05 9.31
CA ILE A 94 -4.03 -0.86 9.10
C ILE A 94 -3.68 -2.28 9.53
N PHE A 95 -4.65 -2.97 10.13
CA PHE A 95 -4.49 -4.38 10.50
C PHE A 95 -4.77 -5.28 9.29
N ASP A 96 -3.85 -5.27 8.33
CA ASP A 96 -3.88 -6.15 7.15
C ASP A 96 -3.59 -7.61 7.51
N THR A 97 -2.69 -7.83 8.47
CA THR A 97 -2.39 -9.14 9.02
C THR A 97 -2.61 -9.07 10.52
N ARG A 98 -3.27 -10.07 11.11
CA ARG A 98 -3.27 -10.25 12.57
C ARG A 98 -2.15 -11.21 12.96
N PRO A 99 -1.58 -11.08 14.17
CA PRO A 99 -0.73 -12.11 14.74
C PRO A 99 -1.54 -13.42 14.80
N GLU A 100 -0.90 -14.55 14.52
CA GLU A 100 -1.55 -15.85 14.61
C GLU A 100 -1.92 -16.13 16.08
N PHE A 101 -3.17 -15.89 16.44
CA PHE A 101 -3.70 -16.28 17.75
C PHE A 101 -4.32 -17.67 17.64
N PRO A 102 -3.98 -18.63 18.53
CA PRO A 102 -4.50 -20.00 18.48
C PRO A 102 -6.03 -20.12 18.50
N THR A 103 -6.72 -19.06 18.96
CA THR A 103 -8.16 -19.01 19.17
C THR A 103 -8.93 -18.35 18.03
N VAL A 104 -8.26 -17.59 17.16
CA VAL A 104 -8.91 -16.78 16.12
C VAL A 104 -8.99 -17.58 14.83
N LYS A 105 -10.19 -17.67 14.26
CA LYS A 105 -10.39 -18.29 12.95
C LYS A 105 -10.39 -17.21 11.88
N SER A 106 -9.20 -16.87 11.41
CA SER A 106 -8.98 -15.79 10.44
C SER A 106 -9.94 -15.89 9.23
N ALA A 107 -10.17 -17.09 8.68
CA ALA A 107 -11.05 -17.31 7.53
C ALA A 107 -12.54 -16.90 7.72
N VAL A 108 -13.02 -16.71 8.96
CA VAL A 108 -14.41 -16.30 9.26
C VAL A 108 -14.51 -14.98 10.02
N GLU A 109 -13.40 -14.48 10.56
CA GLU A 109 -13.36 -13.28 11.42
C GLU A 109 -12.63 -12.10 10.77
N ILE A 110 -12.07 -12.27 9.56
CA ILE A 110 -11.45 -11.20 8.80
C ILE A 110 -12.55 -10.29 8.23
N ASN A 111 -12.51 -9.02 8.64
CA ASN A 111 -13.21 -7.94 7.94
C ASN A 111 -12.21 -7.27 6.98
N PRO A 112 -12.47 -7.23 5.66
CA PRO A 112 -11.61 -6.49 4.75
C PRO A 112 -11.52 -5.01 5.14
N PHE A 113 -10.42 -4.37 4.77
CA PHE A 113 -10.26 -2.93 4.98
C PHE A 113 -11.24 -2.15 4.08
N HIS A 114 -12.19 -1.45 4.69
CA HIS A 114 -13.14 -0.56 4.03
C HIS A 114 -12.46 0.80 3.79
N GLY A 115 -11.64 0.86 2.74
CA GLY A 115 -10.82 2.03 2.42
C GLY A 115 -11.63 3.29 2.16
N ASP A 116 -12.84 3.15 1.62
CA ASP A 116 -13.84 4.20 1.50
C ASP A 116 -14.19 4.83 2.87
N LEU A 117 -14.56 4.02 3.87
CA LEU A 117 -15.00 4.53 5.17
C LEU A 117 -13.88 5.19 5.98
N VAL A 118 -12.62 4.83 5.72
CA VAL A 118 -11.48 5.37 6.47
C VAL A 118 -10.80 6.50 5.71
N ILE A 119 -10.54 6.33 4.41
CA ILE A 119 -9.76 7.31 3.64
C ILE A 119 -10.68 8.45 3.15
N GLU A 120 -11.86 8.12 2.64
CA GLU A 120 -12.80 9.12 2.12
C GLU A 120 -13.44 9.95 3.25
N HIS A 121 -13.77 9.30 4.38
CA HIS A 121 -14.31 10.00 5.54
C HIS A 121 -13.35 11.06 6.09
N ASN A 122 -12.05 10.75 6.12
CA ASN A 122 -11.01 11.67 6.55
C ASN A 122 -10.60 12.70 5.49
N LYS A 123 -11.22 12.67 4.30
CA LYS A 123 -11.00 13.64 3.21
C LYS A 123 -9.53 13.71 2.77
N TYR A 124 -8.84 12.58 2.74
CA TYR A 124 -7.55 12.50 2.05
C TYR A 124 -7.76 12.60 0.54
N ASP A 125 -6.84 13.24 -0.16
CA ASP A 125 -6.88 13.37 -1.63
C ASP A 125 -5.85 12.50 -2.33
N VAL A 126 -4.77 12.12 -1.62
CA VAL A 126 -3.79 11.14 -2.07
C VAL A 126 -3.56 10.08 -1.00
N ALA A 127 -3.71 8.80 -1.35
CA ALA A 127 -3.45 7.66 -0.48
C ALA A 127 -2.29 6.82 -1.01
N ILE A 128 -1.24 6.68 -0.21
CA ILE A 128 -0.02 5.94 -0.54
C ILE A 128 -0.01 4.63 0.25
N PHE A 129 -0.19 3.51 -0.44
CA PHE A 129 -0.13 2.17 0.12
C PHE A 129 1.32 1.70 0.15
N CYS A 130 1.89 1.49 1.35
CA CYS A 130 3.28 1.09 1.50
C CYS A 130 3.43 -0.01 2.56
N GLY A 131 3.96 -1.17 2.17
CA GLY A 131 4.18 -2.28 3.09
C GLY A 131 2.90 -2.90 3.61
N ILE A 132 1.93 -3.12 2.73
CA ILE A 132 0.66 -3.81 3.02
C ILE A 132 0.68 -5.15 2.28
N ASP A 133 0.08 -6.17 2.90
CA ASP A 133 -0.09 -7.48 2.26
C ASP A 133 -0.93 -7.38 0.96
N CYS A 134 -0.50 -8.09 -0.08
CA CYS A 134 -0.99 -7.82 -1.44
C CYS A 134 -2.51 -8.03 -1.61
N PRO A 135 -3.11 -9.14 -1.14
CA PRO A 135 -4.55 -9.34 -1.23
C PRO A 135 -5.37 -8.25 -0.53
N TYR A 136 -4.85 -7.69 0.57
CA TYR A 136 -5.52 -6.61 1.30
C TYR A 136 -5.42 -5.28 0.56
N ALA A 137 -4.24 -4.97 0.01
CA ALA A 137 -4.06 -3.79 -0.82
C ALA A 137 -4.98 -3.85 -2.05
N ASP A 138 -5.09 -4.99 -2.73
CA ASP A 138 -5.95 -5.13 -3.92
C ASP A 138 -7.42 -4.90 -3.59
N VAL A 139 -7.94 -5.51 -2.51
CA VAL A 139 -9.33 -5.29 -2.07
C VAL A 139 -9.57 -3.81 -1.74
N ALA A 140 -8.66 -3.20 -0.98
CA ALA A 140 -8.75 -1.80 -0.59
C ALA A 140 -8.78 -0.87 -1.81
N LEU A 141 -7.85 -1.06 -2.75
CA LEU A 141 -7.72 -0.25 -3.95
C LEU A 141 -8.96 -0.35 -4.85
N LYS A 142 -9.57 -1.53 -4.97
CA LYS A 142 -10.83 -1.71 -5.70
C LYS A 142 -11.98 -0.94 -5.10
N ILE A 143 -12.14 -1.02 -3.77
CA ILE A 143 -13.17 -0.27 -3.05
C ILE A 143 -12.97 1.23 -3.27
N ILE A 144 -11.73 1.72 -3.12
CA ILE A 144 -11.39 3.14 -3.29
C ILE A 144 -11.65 3.58 -4.74
N ARG A 145 -11.23 2.79 -5.73
CA ARG A 145 -11.43 3.08 -7.16
C ARG A 145 -12.91 3.10 -7.55
N ALA A 146 -13.72 2.23 -6.97
CA ALA A 146 -15.16 2.15 -7.26
C ALA A 146 -15.99 3.21 -6.50
N GLY A 147 -15.58 3.53 -5.28
CA GLY A 147 -16.38 4.33 -4.34
C GLY A 147 -15.91 5.77 -4.14
N SER A 148 -14.68 6.12 -4.52
CA SER A 148 -14.08 7.42 -4.21
C SER A 148 -13.28 8.01 -5.37
N GLY A 149 -13.05 9.32 -5.34
CA GLY A 149 -12.18 10.04 -6.30
C GLY A 149 -10.74 10.22 -5.83
N ILE A 150 -10.27 9.40 -4.89
CA ILE A 150 -8.95 9.56 -4.26
C ILE A 150 -7.86 9.04 -5.18
N TYR A 151 -6.77 9.80 -5.32
CA TYR A 151 -5.62 9.36 -6.09
C TYR A 151 -4.82 8.34 -5.30
N THR A 152 -4.56 7.17 -5.88
CA THR A 152 -3.92 6.06 -5.17
C THR A 152 -2.53 5.76 -5.71
N ILE A 153 -1.58 5.61 -4.80
CA ILE A 153 -0.19 5.26 -5.12
C ILE A 153 0.13 3.98 -4.36
N ALA A 154 0.57 2.94 -5.07
CA ALA A 154 0.95 1.67 -4.47
C ALA A 154 2.46 1.44 -4.59
N LEU A 155 3.13 1.41 -3.45
CA LEU A 155 4.56 1.11 -3.30
C LEU A 155 4.69 -0.35 -2.84
N CYS A 156 4.59 -1.29 -3.79
CA CYS A 156 4.56 -2.72 -3.52
C CYS A 156 5.96 -3.32 -3.49
N GLY A 157 6.28 -4.13 -2.48
CA GLY A 157 7.54 -4.88 -2.46
C GLY A 157 7.63 -6.04 -3.45
N ASN A 158 6.55 -6.36 -4.15
CA ASN A 158 6.41 -7.49 -5.07
C ASN A 158 5.99 -6.99 -6.47
N MET A 159 4.90 -7.51 -7.03
CA MET A 159 4.48 -7.33 -8.42
C MET A 159 3.81 -5.98 -8.73
N GLY A 160 3.48 -5.16 -7.73
CA GLY A 160 2.66 -3.96 -7.93
C GLY A 160 1.15 -4.25 -7.92
N HIS A 161 0.35 -3.19 -7.82
CA HIS A 161 -1.12 -3.22 -7.71
C HIS A 161 -1.77 -2.44 -8.85
N ILE A 162 -2.31 -3.17 -9.83
CA ILE A 162 -2.84 -2.59 -11.08
C ILE A 162 -4.11 -1.75 -10.90
N ASP A 163 -4.79 -1.90 -9.77
CA ASP A 163 -5.98 -1.10 -9.45
C ASP A 163 -5.62 0.31 -8.94
N ALA A 164 -4.34 0.57 -8.58
CA ALA A 164 -3.87 1.89 -8.16
C ALA A 164 -3.67 2.85 -9.35
N SER A 165 -3.77 4.17 -9.10
CA SER A 165 -3.46 5.20 -10.11
C SER A 165 -1.98 5.19 -10.49
N ILE A 166 -1.10 5.02 -9.51
CA ILE A 166 0.32 4.71 -9.72
C ILE A 166 0.65 3.41 -8.99
N THR A 167 1.34 2.48 -9.65
CA THR A 167 1.95 1.33 -8.97
C THR A 167 3.42 1.19 -9.30
N LEU A 168 4.24 1.19 -8.26
CA LEU A 168 5.66 0.89 -8.32
C LEU A 168 5.90 -0.55 -7.86
N ARG A 169 6.55 -1.32 -8.73
CA ARG A 169 7.01 -2.68 -8.47
C ARG A 169 8.29 -2.68 -7.63
N ASP A 170 8.52 -3.74 -6.86
CA ASP A 170 9.78 -3.96 -6.12
C ASP A 170 10.23 -2.70 -5.36
N ALA A 171 9.30 -2.08 -4.62
CA ALA A 171 9.52 -0.89 -3.80
C ALA A 171 10.37 -1.23 -2.56
N THR A 172 11.64 -1.52 -2.81
CA THR A 172 12.64 -1.81 -1.78
C THR A 172 12.97 -0.56 -0.97
N ILE A 173 13.65 -0.76 0.16
CA ILE A 173 14.16 0.35 0.99
C ILE A 173 15.01 1.33 0.16
N ASP A 174 15.78 0.84 -0.80
CA ASP A 174 16.61 1.69 -1.67
C ASP A 174 15.75 2.58 -2.57
N LYS A 175 14.68 2.04 -3.19
CA LYS A 175 13.74 2.85 -3.98
C LYS A 175 13.01 3.87 -3.11
N LEU A 176 12.62 3.51 -1.89
CA LEU A 176 11.99 4.45 -0.95
C LEU A 176 12.96 5.56 -0.53
N ASN A 177 14.23 5.25 -0.24
CA ASN A 177 15.25 6.25 0.04
C ASN A 177 15.51 7.17 -1.17
N LYS A 178 15.50 6.61 -2.37
CA LYS A 178 15.60 7.38 -3.62
C LYS A 178 14.41 8.32 -3.80
N LEU A 179 13.18 7.85 -3.54
CA LEU A 179 11.99 8.68 -3.54
C LEU A 179 12.11 9.86 -2.55
N ILE A 180 12.57 9.58 -1.33
CA ILE A 180 12.80 10.61 -0.30
C ILE A 180 13.82 11.66 -0.80
N ALA A 181 14.90 11.22 -1.44
CA ALA A 181 15.91 12.12 -2.00
C ALA A 181 15.32 13.03 -3.08
N ILE A 182 14.55 12.46 -4.02
CA ILE A 182 13.86 13.20 -5.09
C ILE A 182 12.91 14.25 -4.49
N ILE A 183 12.13 13.87 -3.48
CA ILE A 183 11.23 14.79 -2.76
C ILE A 183 12.02 15.95 -2.14
N GLY A 184 13.17 15.66 -1.51
CA GLY A 184 14.05 16.68 -0.96
C GLY A 184 14.59 17.65 -2.02
N GLU A 185 14.98 17.15 -3.18
CA GLU A 185 15.44 17.96 -4.31
C GLU A 185 14.33 18.86 -4.88
N ILE A 186 13.11 18.33 -5.03
CA ILE A 186 11.96 19.11 -5.52
C ILE A 186 11.61 20.22 -4.52
N LYS A 187 11.64 19.90 -3.21
CA LYS A 187 11.43 20.90 -2.15
C LYS A 187 12.47 22.01 -2.18
N ALA A 188 13.75 21.65 -2.36
CA ALA A 188 14.84 22.62 -2.44
C ALA A 188 14.77 23.55 -3.66
N LYS A 189 14.20 23.08 -4.77
CA LYS A 189 14.02 23.88 -6.01
C LYS A 189 12.82 24.84 -5.95
N GLY A 190 11.93 24.71 -4.95
CA GLY A 190 10.76 25.59 -4.78
C GLY A 190 9.67 25.45 -5.87
N THR A 191 9.72 24.37 -6.66
CA THR A 191 8.71 24.02 -7.67
C THR A 191 7.77 22.97 -7.11
N HIS A 192 6.66 23.39 -6.49
CA HIS A 192 5.51 22.56 -6.12
C HIS A 192 4.35 23.49 -5.72
#